data_AF-A0A7X8QPE8-F1
#
_entry.id   AF-A0A7X8QPE8-F1
#
_cell.length_a   1.000
_cell.length_b   1.000
_cell.length_c   1.000
_cell.angle_alpha   90.00
_cell.angle_beta   90.00
_cell.angle_gamma   90.00
#
_symmetry.space_group_name_H-M   'P 1'
#
loop_
_entity.id
_entity.type
_entity.pdbx_description
1 polymer ?
#
loop_
_entity_poly.entity_id
_entity_poly.type
_entity_poly.pdbx_seq_one_letter_code
_entity_poly.pdbx_strand_id
1 'polypeptide(L)'
;MSTGDTGTIADVFIINNKLFVSVSTINMVVMDVETQEVLHTFQYSNMISEPSPYNPNLIYYKFGTKFYQYDMSTNQSSEINLSIPLPDTVRVKDMQWVELKSGEKAGKKVLAMVTQ
;
A
#
# COMPACT_ATOMS: atom_id res chain seq x y z
N MET A 1 -29.31 8.07 15.35
CA MET A 1 -28.75 9.10 14.46
C MET A 1 -27.42 8.57 13.96
N SER A 2 -27.31 8.22 12.68
CA SER A 2 -26.03 7.85 12.08
C SER A 2 -25.28 9.13 11.73
N THR A 3 -24.21 9.42 12.44
CA THR A 3 -23.26 10.47 12.08
C THR A 3 -22.27 9.88 11.07
N GLY A 4 -22.10 10.53 9.92
CA GLY A 4 -21.10 10.15 8.92
C GLY A 4 -20.30 11.36 8.51
N ASP A 5 -18.97 11.21 8.42
CA ASP A 5 -18.09 12.28 7.95
C ASP A 5 -18.22 12.45 6.43
N THR A 6 -18.28 13.70 5.97
CA THR A 6 -18.35 14.01 4.54
C THR A 6 -16.94 14.00 3.94
N GLY A 7 -16.73 13.18 2.92
CA GLY A 7 -15.44 13.05 2.23
C GLY A 7 -15.60 12.43 0.84
N THR A 8 -14.49 12.34 0.10
CA THR A 8 -14.44 11.65 -1.19
C THR A 8 -13.67 10.34 -1.04
N ILE A 9 -14.29 9.25 -1.49
CA ILE A 9 -13.60 7.97 -1.69
C ILE A 9 -12.92 8.04 -3.05
N ALA A 10 -11.60 7.95 -3.08
CA ALA A 10 -10.83 7.99 -4.31
C ALA A 10 -10.72 6.61 -4.95
N ASP A 11 -10.42 5.59 -4.14
CA ASP A 11 -10.19 4.21 -4.58
C ASP A 11 -10.60 3.23 -3.48
N VAL A 12 -10.95 2.01 -3.89
CA VAL A 12 -11.29 0.90 -2.99
C VAL A 12 -10.60 -0.37 -3.48
N PHE A 13 -9.90 -1.05 -2.58
CA PHE A 13 -9.24 -2.33 -2.86
C PHE A 13 -9.74 -3.38 -1.87
N ILE A 14 -9.98 -4.60 -2.35
CA ILE A 14 -10.32 -5.75 -1.49
C ILE A 14 -9.19 -6.76 -1.60
N ILE A 15 -8.48 -6.99 -0.49
CA ILE A 15 -7.30 -7.85 -0.43
C ILE A 15 -7.36 -8.67 0.87
N ASN A 16 -7.23 -9.99 0.78
CA ASN A 16 -7.27 -10.92 1.92
C ASN A 16 -8.40 -10.63 2.93
N ASN A 17 -9.63 -10.50 2.44
CA ASN A 17 -10.83 -10.21 3.25
C ASN A 17 -10.78 -8.86 4.00
N LYS A 18 -9.90 -7.95 3.59
CA LYS A 18 -9.84 -6.58 4.10
C LYS A 18 -10.20 -5.59 3.00
N LEU A 19 -10.91 -4.54 3.42
CA LEU A 19 -11.28 -3.43 2.59
C LEU A 19 -10.32 -2.27 2.84
N PHE A 20 -9.60 -1.86 1.80
CA PHE A 20 -8.72 -0.70 1.79
C PHE A 20 -9.44 0.43 1.09
N VAL A 21 -9.80 1.47 1.82
CA VAL A 21 -10.55 2.62 1.30
C VAL A 21 -9.68 3.86 1.34
N SER A 22 -9.41 4.44 0.18
CA SER A 22 -8.72 5.72 0.10
C SER A 22 -9.70 6.86 0.34
N VAL A 23 -9.50 7.58 1.45
CA VAL A 23 -10.29 8.75 1.84
C VAL A 23 -9.45 10.02 1.65
N SER A 24 -10.02 11.01 0.94
CA SER A 24 -9.36 12.30 0.68
C SER A 24 -7.98 12.18 0.03
N THR A 25 -7.80 11.16 -0.83
CA THR A 25 -6.61 10.87 -1.67
C THR A 25 -5.31 10.47 -0.97
N ILE A 26 -5.13 10.78 0.33
CA ILE A 26 -3.88 10.52 1.06
C ILE A 26 -4.05 9.65 2.30
N ASN A 27 -5.29 9.44 2.77
CA ASN A 27 -5.55 8.57 3.90
C ASN A 27 -6.08 7.24 3.39
N MET A 28 -5.58 6.16 3.96
CA MET A 28 -6.04 4.80 3.73
C MET A 28 -6.69 4.30 5.02
N VAL A 29 -7.93 3.85 4.91
CA VAL A 29 -8.64 3.17 5.99
C VAL A 29 -8.68 1.69 5.66
N VAL A 30 -8.23 0.84 6.58
CA VAL A 30 -8.31 -0.61 6.45
C VAL A 30 -9.40 -1.12 7.37
N MET A 31 -10.35 -1.86 6.80
CA MET A 31 -11.51 -2.40 7.49
C MET A 31 -11.60 -3.91 7.28
N ASP A 32 -12.07 -4.62 8.30
CA ASP A 32 -12.45 -6.02 8.14
C ASP A 32 -13.80 -6.12 7.40
N VAL A 33 -13.87 -6.92 6.34
CA VAL A 33 -15.09 -7.00 5.52
C VAL A 33 -16.26 -7.64 6.27
N GLU A 34 -15.99 -8.55 7.20
CA GLU A 34 -17.03 -9.29 7.92
C GLU A 34 -17.55 -8.51 9.13
N THR A 35 -16.64 -7.99 9.97
CA THR A 35 -17.02 -7.28 11.20
C THR A 35 -17.30 -5.80 10.96
N GLN A 36 -16.86 -5.25 9.81
CA GLN A 36 -16.90 -3.82 9.49
C GLN A 36 -16.09 -2.95 10.46
N GLU A 37 -15.21 -3.56 11.24
CA GLU A 37 -14.34 -2.84 12.17
C GLU A 37 -13.16 -2.21 11.43
N VAL A 38 -12.84 -0.96 11.80
CA VAL A 38 -11.63 -0.30 11.31
C VAL A 38 -10.43 -0.89 12.05
N LEU A 39 -9.55 -1.53 11.28
CA LEU A 39 -8.37 -2.22 11.79
C LEU A 39 -7.14 -1.30 11.85
N HIS A 40 -7.02 -0.37 10.91
CA HIS A 40 -5.90 0.56 10.83
C HIS A 40 -6.24 1.78 9.95
N THR A 41 -5.58 2.90 10.20
CA THR A 41 -5.58 4.06 9.29
C THR A 41 -4.15 4.56 9.10
N PHE A 42 -3.72 4.79 7.86
CA PHE A 42 -2.38 5.29 7.55
C PHE A 42 -2.38 6.26 6.37
N GLN A 43 -1.30 7.03 6.23
CA GLN A 43 -1.12 7.94 5.08
C GLN A 43 -0.30 7.28 3.98
N TYR A 44 -0.65 7.57 2.72
CA TYR A 44 0.01 7.01 1.54
C TYR A 44 -0.01 7.96 0.34
N SER A 45 0.87 7.72 -0.63
CA SER A 45 0.97 8.44 -1.91
C SER A 45 0.14 7.74 -2.97
N ASN A 46 -1.19 7.72 -2.78
CA ASN A 46 -2.24 7.33 -3.74
C ASN A 46 -2.17 5.94 -4.39
N MET A 47 -1.20 5.09 -4.06
CA MET A 47 -1.09 3.74 -4.60
C MET A 47 -0.50 2.77 -3.58
N ILE A 48 -1.07 1.57 -3.54
CA ILE A 48 -0.54 0.41 -2.82
C ILE A 48 -0.12 -0.63 -3.84
N SER A 49 0.85 -1.49 -3.50
CA SER A 49 1.23 -2.61 -4.35
C SER A 49 0.18 -3.70 -4.33
N GLU A 50 0.20 -4.54 -5.36
CA GLU A 50 -0.35 -5.90 -5.26
C GLU A 50 0.32 -6.67 -4.10
N PRO A 51 -0.35 -7.68 -3.52
CA PRO A 51 0.23 -8.54 -2.48
C PRO A 51 1.57 -9.11 -2.89
N SER A 52 2.48 -9.22 -1.92
CA SER A 52 3.81 -9.75 -2.17
C SER A 52 3.73 -11.19 -2.69
N PRO A 53 4.42 -11.52 -3.79
CA PRO A 53 4.49 -12.90 -4.28
C PRO A 53 5.23 -13.83 -3.30
N TYR A 54 5.94 -13.28 -2.33
CA TYR A 54 6.67 -14.03 -1.30
C TYR A 54 5.90 -14.14 0.01
N ASN A 55 4.94 -13.24 0.26
CA ASN A 55 4.06 -13.28 1.42
C ASN A 55 2.74 -12.56 1.09
N PRO A 56 1.65 -13.29 0.84
CA PRO A 56 0.40 -12.68 0.41
C PRO A 56 -0.24 -11.77 1.46
N ASN A 57 0.24 -11.79 2.72
CA ASN A 57 -0.21 -10.88 3.76
C ASN A 57 0.47 -9.51 3.73
N LEU A 58 1.48 -9.30 2.88
CA LEU A 58 2.21 -8.04 2.79
C LEU A 58 1.79 -7.26 1.55
N ILE A 59 1.48 -5.99 1.75
CA ILE A 59 1.45 -4.98 0.69
C ILE A 59 2.47 -3.89 1.01
N TYR A 60 2.84 -3.11 0.00
CA TYR A 60 3.81 -2.04 0.14
C TYR A 60 3.23 -0.73 -0.36
N TYR A 61 3.66 0.38 0.22
CA TYR A 61 3.23 1.70 -0.18
C TYR A 61 4.30 2.75 0.13
N LYS A 62 4.20 3.88 -0.54
CA LYS A 62 5.06 5.05 -0.33
C LYS A 62 4.29 6.14 0.41
N PHE A 63 4.98 6.91 1.25
CA PHE A 63 4.47 8.19 1.75
C PHE A 63 5.63 9.18 1.90
N GLY A 64 5.54 10.33 1.24
CA GLY A 64 6.67 11.26 1.12
C GLY A 64 7.89 10.57 0.48
N THR A 65 9.06 10.66 1.10
CA THR A 65 10.30 10.01 0.66
C THR A 65 10.52 8.61 1.25
N LYS A 66 9.54 8.13 2.03
CA LYS A 66 9.64 6.88 2.81
C LYS A 66 8.86 5.74 2.17
N PHE A 67 9.32 4.54 2.46
CA PHE A 67 8.72 3.30 1.99
C PHE A 67 8.22 2.48 3.18
N TYR A 68 7.04 1.90 3.04
CA TYR A 68 6.37 1.17 4.10
C TYR A 68 5.89 -0.18 3.58
N GLN A 69 5.86 -1.15 4.49
CA GLN A 69 5.08 -2.37 4.32
C GLN A 69 3.91 -2.35 5.30
N TYR A 70 2.77 -2.87 4.87
CA TYR A 70 1.64 -3.18 5.72
C TYR A 70 1.46 -4.69 5.79
N ASP A 71 1.43 -5.23 7.01
CA ASP A 71 1.15 -6.62 7.28
C ASP A 71 -0.31 -6.80 7.67
N MET A 72 -1.06 -7.45 6.79
CA MET A 72 -2.49 -7.74 6.95
C MET A 72 -2.76 -8.79 8.03
N SER A 73 -1.77 -9.58 8.45
CA SER A 73 -1.96 -10.53 9.55
C SER A 73 -1.96 -9.86 10.92
N THR A 74 -1.13 -8.81 11.07
CA THR A 74 -0.99 -8.04 12.31
C THR A 74 -1.71 -6.71 12.28
N ASN A 75 -2.21 -6.30 11.10
CA ASN A 75 -2.81 -5.01 10.80
C ASN A 75 -1.88 -3.83 11.14
N GLN A 76 -0.58 -3.96 10.85
CA GLN A 76 0.41 -2.94 11.20
C GLN A 76 1.27 -2.51 10.01
N SER A 77 1.59 -1.22 9.97
CA SER A 77 2.59 -0.67 9.06
C SER A 77 3.96 -0.60 9.72
N SER A 78 4.99 -0.91 8.94
CA SER A 78 6.39 -0.70 9.34
C SER A 78 7.17 -0.03 8.23
N GLU A 79 8.06 0.89 8.61
CA GLU A 79 8.94 1.59 7.66
C GLU A 79 10.06 0.67 7.20
N ILE A 80 10.29 0.63 5.89
CA ILE A 80 11.43 -0.05 5.28
C ILE A 80 12.52 1.00 5.09
N ASN A 81 13.61 0.85 5.85
CA ASN A 81 14.78 1.71 5.71
C ASN A 81 15.48 1.39 4.39
N LEU A 82 15.40 2.34 3.44
CA LEU A 82 16.13 2.29 2.19
C LEU A 82 17.45 3.05 2.35
N SER A 83 18.52 2.56 1.72
CA SER A 83 19.81 3.26 1.68
C SER A 83 19.76 4.56 0.88
N ILE A 84 18.81 4.66 -0.06
CA ILE A 84 18.55 5.84 -0.88
C ILE A 84 17.07 6.19 -0.69
N PRO A 85 16.74 7.45 -0.38
CA PRO A 85 15.34 7.87 -0.23
C PRO A 85 14.58 7.76 -1.55
N LEU A 86 13.27 7.51 -1.47
CA LEU A 86 12.42 7.51 -2.66
C LEU A 86 12.23 8.94 -3.18
N PRO A 87 12.00 9.13 -4.49
CA PRO A 87 11.72 10.44 -5.06
C PRO A 87 10.58 11.15 -4.31
N ASP A 88 10.74 12.45 -4.05
CA ASP A 88 9.72 13.26 -3.37
C ASP A 88 8.61 13.68 -4.34
N THR A 89 7.95 12.68 -4.92
CA THR A 89 6.79 12.84 -5.78
C THR A 89 5.53 12.58 -4.96
N VAL A 90 4.56 13.48 -5.07
CA VAL A 90 3.29 13.35 -4.35
C VAL A 90 2.49 12.13 -4.83
N ARG A 91 2.71 11.71 -6.08
CA ARG A 91 1.97 10.62 -6.71
C ARG A 91 2.86 9.53 -7.30
N VAL A 92 2.39 8.30 -7.16
CA VAL A 92 2.91 7.13 -7.88
C VAL A 92 2.01 6.89 -9.10
N LYS A 93 2.63 6.71 -10.28
CA LYS A 93 1.91 6.42 -11.53
C LYS A 93 1.58 4.94 -11.66
N ASP A 94 2.53 4.09 -11.27
CA ASP A 94 2.38 2.64 -11.36
C ASP A 94 3.29 1.94 -10.35
N MET A 95 2.83 0.80 -9.84
CA MET A 95 3.54 -0.03 -8.87
C MET A 95 3.28 -1.51 -9.15
N GLN A 96 4.31 -2.23 -9.60
CA GLN A 96 4.14 -3.62 -10.07
C GLN A 96 5.29 -4.54 -9.68
N TRP A 97 4.97 -5.82 -9.49
CA TRP A 97 5.95 -6.87 -9.33
C TRP A 97 6.50 -7.32 -10.68
N VAL A 98 7.80 -7.10 -10.89
CA VAL A 98 8.51 -7.46 -12.12
C VAL A 98 9.51 -8.56 -11.84
N GLU A 99 9.49 -9.64 -12.60
CA GLU A 99 10.51 -10.68 -12.55
C GLU A 99 11.75 -10.27 -13.32
N LEU A 100 12.89 -10.23 -12.64
CA LEU A 100 14.17 -9.92 -13.28
C LEU A 100 14.67 -11.14 -14.04
N LYS A 101 14.92 -10.98 -15.34
CA LYS A 101 15.40 -12.07 -16.21
C LYS A 101 16.92 -12.25 -16.20
N SER A 102 17.67 -11.29 -15.66
CA SER A 102 19.14 -11.29 -15.67
C SER A 102 19.72 -10.50 -14.49
N GLY A 103 21.00 -10.73 -14.18
CA GLY A 103 21.72 -10.08 -13.07
C GLY A 103 21.69 -10.89 -11.77
N GLU A 104 22.25 -10.34 -10.70
CA GLU A 104 22.36 -11.02 -9.38
C GLU A 104 21.00 -11.43 -8.79
N LYS A 105 19.92 -10.75 -9.18
CA LYS A 105 18.55 -11.02 -8.75
C LYS A 105 17.71 -11.74 -9.82
N ALA A 106 18.34 -12.38 -10.80
CA ALA A 106 17.62 -13.16 -11.82
C ALA A 106 16.70 -14.22 -11.19
N GLY A 107 15.49 -14.36 -11.71
CA GLY A 107 14.45 -15.25 -11.20
C GLY A 107 13.72 -14.73 -9.95
N LYS A 108 14.05 -13.54 -9.46
CA LYS A 108 13.33 -12.89 -8.35
C LYS A 108 12.39 -11.83 -8.88
N LYS A 109 11.16 -11.81 -8.35
CA LYS A 109 10.24 -10.69 -8.46
C LYS A 109 10.71 -9.53 -7.57
N VAL A 110 10.82 -8.34 -8.14
CA VAL A 110 11.12 -7.09 -7.46
C VAL A 110 9.97 -6.13 -7.64
N LEU A 111 9.72 -5.27 -6.66
CA LEU A 111 8.71 -4.23 -6.80
C LEU A 111 9.31 -3.05 -7.56
N ALA A 112 8.76 -2.76 -8.73
CA ALA A 112 9.08 -1.60 -9.52
C ALA A 112 8.04 -0.51 -9.27
N MET A 113 8.50 0.72 -9.14
CA MET A 113 7.64 1.89 -8.95
C MET A 113 8.00 2.94 -10.00
N VAL A 114 6.99 3.46 -10.70
CA VAL A 114 7.15 4.54 -11.66
C VAL A 114 6.58 5.82 -11.05
N THR A 115 7.43 6.82 -10.91
CA THR A 115 7.06 8.17 -10.47
C THR A 115 7.13 9.14 -11.66
N GLN A 116 6.51 10.31 -11.53
CA GLN A 116 6.56 11.37 -12.56
C GLN A 116 7.95 11.96 -12.71
#